data_AF-A0AAV2SKD1-F1
#
_entry.id   AF-A0AAV2SKD1-F1
#
_cell.length_a   1.000
_cell.length_b   1.000
_cell.length_c   1.000
_cell.angle_alpha   90.00
_cell.angle_beta   90.00
_cell.angle_gamma   90.00
#
_symmetry.space_group_name_H-M   'P 1'
#
loop_
_entity.id
_entity.type
_entity.pdbx_description
1 polymer ?
#
loop_
_entity_poly.entity_id
_entity_poly.type
_entity_poly.pdbx_seq_one_letter_code
_entity_poly.pdbx_strand_id
1 'polypeptide(L)'
;NRIGGGVIIYISNDLTYKILVSESDKMCSIVAVYINELNLVVFMAYRPPPSHKKHYHGDILEKSFNNIVISNIKKVMSEFNTPTPDIILAGDFNFPKASWKAGIGTINSDSSSNKRSLQQLIDIATDLNLLQKVTEGTRETRSGGQNILELIFTNNHELISNIYVQPSEITDHKYIVCETSHTVISKDSRPCQSNETNLSAFNYETADWEAIKLKLSKISWAEVLSVYKTSEEKLRVIIETVLHIIEENCTKFKNQRGNHTNKIPRERRILLRKKKRLISRLKGTNISVNRKTHLEQTIKDIEKELLTSHKQEK
;
A
#
# COMPACT_ATOMS: atom_id res chain seq x y z
N ASN A 1 2.51 -22.33 -16.52
CA ASN A 1 3.15 -21.09 -16.06
C ASN A 1 2.54 -19.90 -16.78
N ARG A 2 2.09 -18.90 -16.01
CA ARG A 2 1.56 -17.64 -16.54
C ARG A 2 2.70 -16.80 -17.13
N ILE A 3 2.49 -16.21 -18.30
CA ILE A 3 3.45 -15.26 -18.89
C ILE A 3 2.99 -13.84 -18.56
N GLY A 4 3.50 -13.30 -17.45
CA GLY A 4 3.32 -11.90 -17.04
C GLY A 4 2.03 -11.58 -16.27
N GLY A 5 2.09 -10.46 -15.53
CA GLY A 5 1.01 -9.94 -14.70
C GLY A 5 0.95 -10.54 -13.29
N GLY A 6 0.34 -9.80 -12.37
CA GLY A 6 0.19 -10.18 -10.97
C GLY A 6 -0.20 -8.96 -10.14
N VAL A 7 -0.30 -9.15 -8.83
CA VAL A 7 -0.59 -8.09 -7.88
C VAL A 7 0.47 -8.08 -6.79
N ILE A 8 0.88 -6.89 -6.39
CA ILE A 8 1.70 -6.66 -5.20
C ILE A 8 1.21 -5.39 -4.51
N ILE A 9 1.25 -5.38 -3.18
CA ILE A 9 0.94 -4.22 -2.35
C ILE A 9 2.21 -3.87 -1.56
N TYR A 10 2.62 -2.60 -1.62
CA TYR A 10 3.68 -2.05 -0.79
C TYR A 10 3.04 -1.16 0.27
N ILE A 11 3.38 -1.40 1.53
CA ILE A 11 2.82 -0.70 2.70
C ILE A 11 3.97 -0.04 3.44
N SER A 12 3.75 1.16 3.99
CA SER A 12 4.74 1.83 4.84
C SER A 12 5.02 1.00 6.09
N ASN A 13 6.26 1.01 6.57
CA ASN A 13 6.64 0.26 7.78
C ASN A 13 5.94 0.77 9.06
N ASP A 14 5.44 2.00 8.99
CA ASP A 14 4.75 2.73 10.05
C ASP A 14 3.27 2.33 10.19
N LEU A 15 2.77 1.44 9.32
CA LEU A 15 1.41 0.91 9.35
C LEU A 15 1.43 -0.59 9.67
N THR A 16 0.51 -1.02 10.53
CA THR A 16 0.26 -2.44 10.77
C THR A 16 -0.85 -2.94 9.87
N TYR A 17 -0.66 -4.15 9.34
CA TYR A 17 -1.62 -4.74 8.41
C TYR A 17 -1.81 -6.24 8.65
N LYS A 18 -2.99 -6.73 8.27
CA LYS A 18 -3.30 -8.15 8.18
C LYS A 18 -3.55 -8.52 6.73
N ILE A 19 -2.90 -9.56 6.24
CA ILE A 19 -3.24 -10.14 4.92
C ILE A 19 -4.59 -10.85 5.05
N LEU A 20 -5.56 -10.44 4.25
CA LEU A 20 -6.91 -11.03 4.22
C LEU A 20 -7.01 -12.10 3.13
N VAL A 21 -6.40 -11.85 1.98
CA VAL A 21 -6.35 -12.82 0.86
C VAL A 21 -5.11 -12.58 0.00
N SER A 22 -4.55 -13.65 -0.55
CA SER A 22 -3.46 -13.62 -1.53
C SER A 22 -3.63 -14.81 -2.47
N GLU A 23 -4.45 -14.63 -3.49
CA GLU A 23 -4.89 -15.71 -4.38
C GLU A 23 -4.56 -15.39 -5.83
N SER A 24 -4.19 -16.42 -6.58
CA SER A 24 -3.93 -16.28 -8.01
C SER A 24 -4.14 -17.59 -8.75
N ASP A 25 -4.52 -17.49 -10.01
CA ASP A 25 -4.47 -18.61 -10.94
C ASP A 25 -3.65 -18.25 -12.19
N LYS A 26 -3.86 -19.01 -13.27
CA LYS A 26 -3.16 -18.79 -14.54
C LYS A 26 -3.52 -17.45 -15.21
N MET A 27 -4.60 -16.78 -14.82
CA MET A 27 -5.12 -15.57 -15.45
C MET A 27 -5.24 -14.41 -14.46
N CYS A 28 -6.03 -14.57 -13.41
CA CYS A 28 -6.39 -13.52 -12.46
C CYS A 28 -5.57 -13.60 -11.17
N SER A 29 -5.52 -12.48 -10.46
CA SER A 29 -4.90 -12.41 -9.13
C SER A 29 -5.60 -11.38 -8.27
N ILE A 30 -5.63 -11.64 -6.97
CA ILE A 30 -6.09 -10.69 -5.97
C ILE A 30 -5.19 -10.77 -4.73
N VAL A 31 -4.87 -9.62 -4.18
CA VAL A 31 -4.30 -9.49 -2.84
C VAL A 31 -5.15 -8.49 -2.08
N ALA A 32 -5.51 -8.81 -0.85
CA ALA A 32 -6.16 -7.84 0.02
C ALA A 32 -5.52 -7.80 1.39
N VAL A 33 -5.45 -6.60 1.94
CA VAL A 33 -4.92 -6.30 3.27
C VAL A 33 -5.92 -5.45 4.03
N TYR A 34 -6.00 -5.67 5.34
CA TYR A 34 -6.62 -4.74 6.28
C TYR A 34 -5.52 -3.91 6.92
N ILE A 35 -5.62 -2.59 6.84
CA ILE A 35 -4.70 -1.64 7.47
C ILE A 35 -5.35 -1.16 8.77
N ASN A 36 -4.74 -1.51 9.89
CA ASN A 36 -5.37 -1.38 11.21
C ASN A 36 -5.58 0.07 11.62
N GLU A 37 -4.56 0.92 11.43
CA GLU A 37 -4.58 2.33 11.85
C GLU A 37 -5.60 3.15 11.07
N LEU A 38 -5.97 2.70 9.88
CA LEU A 38 -6.87 3.39 8.97
C LEU A 38 -8.29 2.82 8.99
N ASN A 39 -8.51 1.66 9.65
CA ASN A 39 -9.73 0.87 9.50
C ASN A 39 -10.13 0.72 8.01
N LEU A 40 -9.15 0.33 7.18
CA LEU A 40 -9.22 0.35 5.72
C LEU A 40 -8.88 -1.02 5.15
N VAL A 41 -9.77 -1.56 4.32
CA VAL A 41 -9.50 -2.74 3.49
C VAL A 41 -9.04 -2.30 2.11
N VAL A 42 -7.86 -2.75 1.69
CA VAL A 42 -7.34 -2.50 0.34
C VAL A 42 -7.32 -3.81 -0.43
N PHE A 43 -8.17 -3.91 -1.46
CA PHE A 43 -8.12 -4.95 -2.47
C PHE A 43 -7.35 -4.45 -3.69
N MET A 44 -6.36 -5.22 -4.11
CA MET A 44 -5.71 -5.05 -5.40
C MET A 44 -5.98 -6.27 -6.27
N ALA A 45 -6.54 -6.04 -7.47
CA ALA A 45 -6.89 -7.10 -8.41
C ALA A 45 -6.18 -6.93 -9.75
N TYR A 46 -5.93 -8.04 -10.42
CA TYR A 46 -5.50 -8.06 -11.82
C TYR A 46 -6.35 -9.03 -12.61
N ARG A 47 -6.87 -8.57 -13.74
CA ARG A 47 -7.51 -9.38 -14.76
C ARG A 47 -6.83 -9.09 -16.11
N PRO A 48 -6.35 -10.12 -16.85
CA PRO A 48 -5.62 -9.91 -18.08
C PRO A 48 -6.53 -9.40 -19.21
N PRO A 49 -5.97 -8.77 -20.24
CA PRO A 49 -6.73 -8.38 -21.42
C PRO A 49 -7.32 -9.61 -22.11
N PRO A 50 -8.63 -9.56 -22.48
CA PRO A 50 -9.24 -10.60 -23.28
C PRO A 50 -8.46 -10.82 -24.58
N SER A 51 -8.02 -12.05 -24.84
CA SER A 51 -7.25 -12.39 -26.03
C SER A 51 -7.72 -13.73 -26.59
N HIS A 52 -8.05 -13.80 -27.88
CA HIS A 52 -8.34 -15.09 -28.51
C HIS A 52 -7.08 -15.94 -28.76
N LYS A 53 -5.90 -15.32 -28.79
CA LYS A 53 -4.62 -15.99 -29.11
C LYS A 53 -3.97 -16.66 -27.90
N LYS A 54 -4.21 -16.13 -26.71
CA LYS A 54 -3.77 -16.68 -25.42
C LYS A 54 -5.06 -17.07 -24.72
N HIS A 55 -5.26 -18.27 -24.18
CA HIS A 55 -6.55 -18.78 -23.63
C HIS A 55 -7.30 -17.91 -22.57
N TYR A 56 -6.92 -16.65 -22.38
CA TYR A 56 -7.53 -15.59 -21.59
C TYR A 56 -8.73 -14.96 -22.32
N HIS A 57 -9.78 -15.73 -22.62
CA HIS A 57 -11.03 -15.20 -23.16
C HIS A 57 -12.21 -16.12 -22.86
N GLY A 58 -13.42 -15.68 -23.21
CA GLY A 58 -14.63 -16.48 -23.08
C GLY A 58 -14.95 -16.87 -21.64
N ASP A 59 -15.63 -18.00 -21.49
CA ASP A 59 -16.12 -18.49 -20.19
C ASP A 59 -14.98 -18.89 -19.23
N ILE A 60 -13.80 -19.23 -19.74
CA ILE A 60 -12.66 -19.60 -18.91
C ILE A 60 -12.12 -18.37 -18.16
N LEU A 61 -11.99 -17.23 -18.85
CA LEU A 61 -11.58 -15.97 -18.22
C LEU A 61 -12.64 -15.45 -17.25
N GLU A 62 -13.92 -15.56 -17.61
CA GLU A 62 -15.03 -15.22 -16.73
C GLU A 62 -15.00 -16.07 -15.45
N LYS A 63 -14.87 -17.40 -15.58
CA LYS A 63 -14.78 -18.31 -14.43
C LYS A 63 -13.57 -18.00 -13.55
N SER A 64 -12.42 -17.71 -14.14
CA SER A 64 -11.21 -17.29 -13.42
C SER A 64 -11.45 -15.99 -12.65
N PHE A 65 -12.00 -14.96 -13.31
CA PHE A 65 -12.32 -13.69 -12.67
C PHE A 65 -13.30 -13.87 -11.50
N ASN A 66 -14.32 -14.69 -11.69
CA ASN A 66 -15.33 -14.95 -10.66
C ASN A 66 -14.73 -15.67 -9.46
N ASN A 67 -14.02 -16.77 -9.71
CA ASN A 67 -13.47 -17.58 -8.63
C ASN A 67 -12.35 -16.87 -7.88
N ILE A 68 -11.46 -16.17 -8.59
CA ILE A 68 -10.28 -15.55 -7.99
C ILE A 68 -10.58 -14.16 -7.45
N VAL A 69 -11.35 -13.32 -8.15
CA VAL A 69 -11.58 -11.93 -7.72
C VAL A 69 -12.90 -11.80 -6.96
N ILE A 70 -14.02 -12.09 -7.62
CA ILE A 70 -15.38 -11.84 -7.10
C ILE A 70 -15.66 -12.66 -5.82
N SER A 71 -15.41 -13.98 -5.85
CA SER A 71 -15.66 -14.86 -4.71
C SER A 71 -14.78 -14.53 -3.51
N ASN A 72 -13.51 -14.15 -3.72
CA ASN A 72 -12.61 -13.77 -2.63
C ASN A 72 -12.99 -12.43 -2.00
N ILE A 73 -13.44 -11.44 -2.79
CA ILE A 73 -14.00 -10.20 -2.22
C ILE A 73 -15.20 -10.52 -1.34
N LYS A 74 -16.16 -11.32 -1.83
CA LYS A 74 -17.36 -11.71 -1.04
C LYS A 74 -16.97 -12.45 0.24
N LYS A 75 -16.05 -13.41 0.15
CA LYS A 75 -15.56 -14.16 1.31
C LYS A 75 -14.95 -13.24 2.36
N VAL A 76 -14.01 -12.38 1.96
CA VAL A 76 -13.35 -11.44 2.87
C VAL A 76 -14.38 -10.51 3.51
N MET A 77 -15.28 -9.93 2.72
CA MET A 77 -16.27 -8.98 3.25
C MET A 77 -17.33 -9.64 4.15
N SER A 78 -17.59 -10.94 4.00
CA SER A 78 -18.49 -11.68 4.89
C SER A 78 -17.96 -11.84 6.32
N GLU A 79 -16.66 -11.64 6.54
CA GLU A 79 -16.02 -11.70 7.86
C GLU A 79 -16.11 -10.37 8.63
N PHE A 80 -16.53 -9.29 7.97
CA PHE A 80 -16.66 -7.97 8.60
C PHE A 80 -18.09 -7.71 9.06
N ASN A 81 -18.23 -7.24 10.31
CA ASN A 81 -19.50 -6.77 10.85
C ASN A 81 -19.77 -5.31 10.44
N THR A 82 -21.01 -4.88 10.59
CA THR A 82 -21.38 -3.47 10.49
C THR A 82 -20.93 -2.67 11.73
N PRO A 83 -20.39 -1.45 11.59
CA PRO A 83 -20.15 -0.75 10.32
C PRO A 83 -18.94 -1.31 9.57
N THR A 84 -19.09 -1.46 8.26
CA THR A 84 -18.03 -1.94 7.37
C THR A 84 -16.86 -0.95 7.38
N PRO A 85 -15.59 -1.41 7.36
CA PRO A 85 -14.44 -0.53 7.18
C PRO A 85 -14.51 0.27 5.88
N ASP A 86 -13.67 1.30 5.77
CA ASP A 86 -13.43 1.93 4.48
C ASP A 86 -12.83 0.88 3.52
N ILE A 87 -13.17 0.96 2.24
CA ILE A 87 -12.75 -0.01 1.22
C ILE A 87 -12.11 0.75 0.07
N ILE A 88 -10.92 0.31 -0.35
CA ILE A 88 -10.36 0.65 -1.66
C ILE A 88 -10.23 -0.65 -2.46
N LEU A 89 -10.98 -0.77 -3.54
CA LEU A 89 -10.82 -1.83 -4.54
C LEU A 89 -10.19 -1.24 -5.79
N ALA A 90 -8.97 -1.64 -6.09
CA ALA A 90 -8.21 -1.08 -7.20
C ALA A 90 -7.46 -2.14 -8.02
N GLY A 91 -6.99 -1.73 -9.20
CA GLY A 91 -6.15 -2.58 -10.05
C GLY A 91 -6.46 -2.45 -11.54
N ASP A 92 -5.82 -3.30 -12.34
CA ASP A 92 -6.03 -3.38 -13.80
C ASP A 92 -7.04 -4.49 -14.11
N PHE A 93 -8.24 -4.09 -14.50
CA PHE A 93 -9.35 -5.01 -14.78
C PHE A 93 -9.46 -5.37 -16.27
N ASN A 94 -8.74 -4.66 -17.15
CA ASN A 94 -8.78 -4.82 -18.59
C ASN A 94 -10.20 -4.97 -19.18
N PHE A 95 -11.07 -4.00 -18.93
CA PHE A 95 -12.36 -3.86 -19.62
C PHE A 95 -12.31 -2.73 -20.67
N PRO A 96 -11.63 -2.94 -21.82
CA PRO A 96 -11.34 -1.86 -22.77
C PRO A 96 -12.57 -1.25 -23.45
N LYS A 97 -13.72 -1.92 -23.39
CA LYS A 97 -14.99 -1.44 -23.97
C LYS A 97 -15.99 -0.97 -22.91
N ALA A 98 -15.59 -0.96 -21.64
CA ALA A 98 -16.41 -0.38 -20.58
C ALA A 98 -16.37 1.14 -20.67
N SER A 99 -17.53 1.76 -20.48
CA SER A 99 -17.67 3.21 -20.30
C SER A 99 -18.00 3.47 -18.83
N TRP A 100 -17.24 4.38 -18.21
CA TRP A 100 -17.41 4.78 -16.83
C TRP A 100 -18.02 6.19 -16.79
N LYS A 101 -19.24 6.30 -16.26
CA LYS A 101 -19.94 7.58 -16.11
C LYS A 101 -20.44 7.70 -14.69
N ALA A 102 -20.09 8.81 -14.02
CA ALA A 102 -20.43 9.06 -12.61
C ALA A 102 -20.08 7.87 -11.68
N GLY A 103 -18.95 7.20 -11.96
CA GLY A 103 -18.48 6.04 -11.18
C GLY A 103 -19.18 4.71 -11.47
N ILE A 104 -20.10 4.68 -12.42
CA ILE A 104 -20.85 3.48 -12.84
C ILE A 104 -20.33 2.99 -14.18
N GLY A 105 -20.00 1.70 -14.24
CA GLY A 105 -19.54 1.03 -15.45
C GLY A 105 -20.70 0.55 -16.31
N THR A 106 -20.56 0.66 -17.63
CA THR A 106 -21.51 0.10 -18.61
C THR A 106 -20.75 -0.48 -19.80
N ILE A 107 -21.32 -1.48 -20.50
CA ILE A 107 -20.68 -2.09 -21.67
C ILE A 107 -21.71 -2.39 -22.77
N ASN A 108 -21.68 -1.62 -23.84
CA ASN A 108 -22.66 -1.73 -24.91
C ASN A 108 -22.33 -2.88 -25.87
N SER A 109 -21.08 -2.97 -26.34
CA SER A 109 -20.66 -3.92 -27.36
C SER A 109 -19.41 -4.70 -26.95
N ASP A 110 -19.58 -5.90 -26.41
CA ASP A 110 -18.47 -6.82 -26.16
C ASP A 110 -18.94 -8.29 -26.14
N SER A 111 -18.02 -9.24 -25.99
CA SER A 111 -18.35 -10.65 -25.78
C SER A 111 -19.25 -10.84 -24.55
N SER A 112 -20.19 -11.78 -24.62
CA SER A 112 -21.14 -12.05 -23.53
C SER A 112 -20.44 -12.33 -22.20
N SER A 113 -19.31 -13.04 -22.22
CA SER A 113 -18.53 -13.35 -21.02
C SER A 113 -17.88 -12.12 -20.38
N ASN A 114 -17.39 -11.16 -21.19
CA ASN A 114 -16.89 -9.88 -20.67
C ASN A 114 -18.01 -9.04 -20.09
N LYS A 115 -19.20 -9.04 -20.71
CA LYS A 115 -20.35 -8.32 -20.18
C LYS A 115 -20.76 -8.87 -18.81
N ARG A 116 -20.85 -10.20 -18.67
CA ARG A 116 -21.14 -10.85 -17.38
C ARG A 116 -20.07 -10.58 -16.33
N SER A 117 -18.79 -10.67 -16.71
CA SER A 117 -17.67 -10.35 -15.80
C SER A 117 -17.76 -8.90 -15.29
N LEU A 118 -18.03 -7.93 -16.18
CA LEU A 118 -18.19 -6.54 -15.76
C LEU A 118 -19.44 -6.37 -14.88
N GLN A 119 -20.55 -7.02 -15.23
CA GLN A 119 -21.77 -6.97 -14.42
C GLN A 119 -21.51 -7.49 -13.00
N GLN A 120 -20.79 -8.60 -12.84
CA GLN A 120 -20.45 -9.14 -11.52
C GLN A 120 -19.56 -8.21 -10.69
N LEU A 121 -18.66 -7.46 -11.34
CA LEU A 121 -17.88 -6.41 -10.68
C LEU A 121 -18.80 -5.26 -10.23
N ILE A 122 -19.74 -4.84 -11.08
CA ILE A 122 -20.72 -3.79 -10.75
C ILE A 122 -21.64 -4.24 -9.62
N ASP A 123 -22.13 -5.47 -9.65
CA ASP A 123 -23.00 -6.03 -8.61
C ASP A 123 -22.29 -6.01 -7.26
N ILE A 124 -21.04 -6.48 -7.19
CA ILE A 124 -20.23 -6.37 -5.96
C ILE A 124 -20.02 -4.92 -5.54
N ALA A 125 -19.74 -4.03 -6.50
CA ALA A 125 -19.55 -2.62 -6.19
C ALA A 125 -20.84 -2.03 -5.59
N THR A 126 -22.01 -2.36 -6.14
CA THR A 126 -23.31 -1.95 -5.60
C THR A 126 -23.56 -2.54 -4.22
N ASP A 127 -23.33 -3.85 -4.02
CA ASP A 127 -23.52 -4.53 -2.73
C ASP A 127 -22.67 -3.91 -1.61
N LEU A 128 -21.48 -3.42 -1.96
CA LEU A 128 -20.52 -2.81 -1.03
C LEU A 128 -20.54 -1.27 -1.05
N ASN A 129 -21.52 -0.65 -1.71
CA ASN A 129 -21.65 0.81 -1.89
C ASN A 129 -20.41 1.49 -2.48
N LEU A 130 -19.68 0.81 -3.36
CA LEU A 130 -18.47 1.32 -3.99
C LEU A 130 -18.79 2.12 -5.27
N LEU A 131 -18.18 3.30 -5.41
CA LEU A 131 -18.15 4.03 -6.68
C LEU A 131 -16.75 4.09 -7.26
N GLN A 132 -16.66 3.91 -8.57
CA GLN A 132 -15.42 4.08 -9.32
C GLN A 132 -15.05 5.57 -9.39
N LYS A 133 -13.77 5.92 -9.21
CA LYS A 133 -13.31 7.31 -9.11
C LYS A 133 -12.37 7.76 -10.25
N VAL A 134 -11.86 6.85 -11.08
CA VAL A 134 -10.94 7.19 -12.17
C VAL A 134 -11.72 7.64 -13.40
N THR A 135 -11.55 8.90 -13.78
CA THR A 135 -12.29 9.54 -14.89
C THR A 135 -11.45 9.77 -16.15
N GLU A 136 -10.12 9.70 -16.03
CA GLU A 136 -9.19 9.91 -17.14
C GLU A 136 -8.68 8.58 -17.68
N GLY A 137 -8.47 8.52 -19.00
CA GLY A 137 -7.95 7.31 -19.64
C GLY A 137 -6.49 7.03 -19.27
N THR A 138 -6.27 5.77 -18.90
CA THR A 138 -5.06 5.27 -18.25
C THR A 138 -4.17 4.50 -19.22
N ARG A 139 -4.68 4.13 -20.40
CA ARG A 139 -3.90 3.53 -21.48
C ARG A 139 -4.29 4.11 -22.83
N GLU A 140 -3.29 4.49 -23.61
CA GLU A 140 -3.47 4.94 -24.99
C GLU A 140 -3.62 3.74 -25.92
N THR A 141 -4.62 3.79 -26.79
CA THR A 141 -4.87 2.79 -27.82
C THR A 141 -4.08 3.12 -29.08
N ARG A 142 -3.86 2.11 -29.94
CA ARG A 142 -3.16 2.31 -31.22
C ARG A 142 -3.83 3.32 -32.15
N SER A 143 -5.14 3.54 -31.98
CA SER A 143 -5.93 4.52 -32.74
C SER A 143 -5.95 5.90 -32.08
N GLY A 144 -5.16 6.15 -31.03
CA GLY A 144 -5.11 7.44 -30.31
C GLY A 144 -6.24 7.66 -29.30
N GLY A 145 -7.17 6.70 -29.15
CA GLY A 145 -8.19 6.70 -28.10
C GLY A 145 -7.60 6.38 -26.72
N GLN A 146 -8.33 6.69 -25.66
CA GLN A 146 -7.89 6.50 -24.28
C GLN A 146 -8.87 5.59 -23.53
N ASN A 147 -8.38 4.47 -22.99
CA ASN A 147 -9.19 3.53 -22.23
C ASN A 147 -8.94 3.70 -20.73
N ILE A 148 -10.00 3.55 -19.92
CA ILE A 148 -9.91 3.48 -18.46
C ILE A 148 -9.87 1.99 -18.09
N LEU A 149 -8.66 1.47 -17.88
CA LEU A 149 -8.43 0.05 -17.55
C LEU A 149 -8.13 -0.15 -16.07
N GLU A 150 -7.38 0.80 -15.50
CA GLU A 150 -7.10 0.87 -14.08
C GLU A 150 -8.27 1.55 -13.37
N LEU A 151 -8.86 0.85 -12.42
CA LEU A 151 -10.03 1.31 -11.68
C LEU A 151 -9.67 1.48 -10.21
N ILE A 152 -10.33 2.42 -9.55
CA ILE A 152 -10.31 2.61 -8.10
C ILE A 152 -11.75 2.80 -7.66
N PHE A 153 -12.22 1.92 -6.80
CA PHE A 153 -13.55 1.90 -6.21
C PHE A 153 -13.44 2.18 -4.71
N THR A 154 -14.36 2.96 -4.15
CA THR A 154 -14.42 3.23 -2.69
C THR A 154 -15.86 3.37 -2.19
N ASN A 155 -16.13 2.91 -0.96
CA ASN A 155 -17.39 3.15 -0.24
C ASN A 155 -17.41 4.51 0.49
N ASN A 156 -16.24 5.11 0.70
CA ASN A 156 -16.10 6.41 1.31
C ASN A 156 -15.61 7.40 0.24
N HIS A 157 -16.53 8.24 -0.26
CA HIS A 157 -16.21 9.19 -1.32
C HIS A 157 -15.48 10.43 -0.84
N GLU A 158 -15.60 10.74 0.45
CA GLU A 158 -14.88 11.84 1.11
C GLU A 158 -13.43 11.43 1.46
N LEU A 159 -13.16 10.12 1.52
CA LEU A 159 -11.82 9.60 1.73
C LEU A 159 -10.86 10.05 0.62
N ILE A 160 -11.30 9.99 -0.64
CA ILE A 160 -10.44 10.31 -1.78
C ILE A 160 -10.57 11.79 -2.12
N SER A 161 -9.52 12.56 -1.81
CA SER A 161 -9.48 14.00 -2.07
C SER A 161 -9.15 14.29 -3.53
N ASN A 162 -8.15 13.61 -4.09
CA ASN A 162 -7.67 13.84 -5.45
C ASN A 162 -7.24 12.53 -6.13
N ILE A 163 -7.42 12.49 -7.45
CA ILE A 163 -6.87 11.45 -8.33
C ILE A 163 -6.08 12.12 -9.44
N TYR A 164 -4.85 11.64 -9.66
CA TYR A 164 -3.96 12.10 -10.71
C TYR A 164 -3.55 10.93 -11.59
N VAL A 165 -3.57 11.15 -12.90
CA VAL A 165 -3.02 10.21 -13.88
C VAL A 165 -1.68 10.73 -14.38
N GLN A 166 -0.62 9.95 -14.22
CA GLN A 166 0.76 10.34 -14.54
C GLN A 166 1.29 9.52 -15.72
N PRO A 167 2.00 10.15 -16.68
CA PRO A 167 2.58 9.44 -17.81
C PRO A 167 3.70 8.51 -17.35
N SER A 168 3.96 7.47 -18.16
CA SER A 168 5.14 6.62 -18.02
C SER A 168 5.71 6.21 -19.37
N GLU A 169 7.02 6.01 -19.42
CA GLU A 169 7.79 5.35 -20.47
C GLU A 169 8.27 3.95 -20.05
N ILE A 170 8.04 3.56 -18.79
CA ILE A 170 8.41 2.23 -18.26
C ILE A 170 7.35 1.20 -18.69
N THR A 171 6.10 1.63 -18.83
CA THR A 171 4.94 0.81 -19.22
C THR A 171 4.05 1.61 -20.17
N ASP A 172 3.25 0.92 -20.98
CA ASP A 172 2.24 1.53 -21.84
C ASP A 172 0.99 1.99 -21.07
N HIS A 173 0.94 1.71 -19.76
CA HIS A 173 -0.07 2.20 -18.83
C HIS A 173 0.42 3.47 -18.10
N LYS A 174 -0.51 4.34 -17.75
CA LYS A 174 -0.27 5.51 -16.90
C LYS A 174 -0.41 5.12 -15.43
N TYR A 175 0.35 5.78 -14.55
CA TYR A 175 0.22 5.58 -13.11
C TYR A 175 -0.98 6.36 -12.57
N ILE A 176 -1.75 5.74 -11.69
CA ILE A 176 -2.78 6.44 -10.91
C ILE A 176 -2.22 6.75 -9.52
N VAL A 177 -2.32 8.01 -9.12
CA VAL A 177 -2.04 8.45 -7.75
C VAL A 177 -3.33 8.95 -7.14
N CYS A 178 -3.76 8.26 -6.09
CA CYS A 178 -4.90 8.62 -5.27
C CYS A 178 -4.39 9.23 -3.96
N GLU A 179 -4.90 10.39 -3.58
CA GLU A 179 -4.63 11.00 -2.28
C GLU A 179 -5.84 10.78 -1.37
N THR A 180 -5.57 10.34 -0.14
CA THR A 180 -6.59 10.06 0.86
C THR A 180 -6.53 11.06 2.01
N SER A 181 -7.68 11.38 2.60
CA SER A 181 -7.78 12.27 3.77
C SER A 181 -7.41 11.60 5.09
N HIS A 182 -7.11 10.29 5.10
CA HIS A 182 -6.63 9.58 6.28
C HIS A 182 -5.42 10.28 6.91
N THR A 183 -5.56 10.62 8.19
CA THR A 183 -4.46 11.08 9.03
C THR A 183 -3.93 9.88 9.80
N VAL A 184 -2.78 9.37 9.37
CA VAL A 184 -2.00 8.47 10.22
C VAL A 184 -1.47 9.34 11.35
N ILE A 185 -2.03 9.18 12.56
CA ILE A 185 -1.39 9.72 13.76
C ILE A 185 -0.13 8.87 13.95
N SER A 186 0.96 9.29 13.31
CA SER A 186 2.26 8.74 13.59
C SER A 186 2.49 8.90 15.08
N LYS A 187 2.72 7.79 15.79
CA LYS A 187 3.12 7.82 17.20
C LYS A 187 4.44 8.60 17.42
N ASP A 188 5.07 9.06 16.34
CA ASP A 188 6.33 9.81 16.31
C ASP A 188 6.21 11.35 16.37
N SER A 189 5.02 11.94 16.58
CA SER A 189 4.90 13.40 16.69
C SER A 189 4.38 13.94 18.01
N ARG A 190 4.34 13.12 19.06
CA ARG A 190 4.60 13.68 20.39
C ARG A 190 6.10 13.60 20.58
N PRO A 191 6.82 14.71 20.85
CA PRO A 191 8.01 14.58 21.65
C PRO A 191 7.50 14.05 22.99
N CYS A 192 7.38 12.73 23.11
CA CYS A 192 7.56 12.09 24.39
C CYS A 192 8.88 12.66 24.85
N GLN A 193 8.83 13.53 25.85
CA GLN A 193 10.02 13.87 26.62
C GLN A 193 10.65 12.52 26.91
N SER A 194 11.80 12.27 26.27
CA SER A 194 12.48 10.99 26.28
C SER A 194 13.14 10.83 27.64
N ASN A 195 12.31 10.65 28.66
CA ASN A 195 12.69 10.50 30.04
C ASN A 195 12.04 9.23 30.58
N GLU A 196 12.13 8.11 29.86
CA GLU A 196 11.65 6.83 30.39
C GLU A 196 12.44 5.69 29.73
N THR A 197 13.57 5.40 30.36
CA THR A 197 14.14 4.05 30.56
C THR A 197 13.69 2.96 29.56
N ASN A 198 14.37 2.88 28.42
CA ASN A 198 14.02 1.93 27.36
C ASN A 198 14.84 0.62 27.47
N LEU A 199 14.20 -0.44 27.96
CA LEU A 199 14.75 -1.80 28.04
C LEU A 199 15.20 -2.36 26.68
N SER A 200 14.60 -1.92 25.57
CA SER A 200 14.98 -2.41 24.22
C SER A 200 16.36 -1.91 23.75
N ALA A 201 16.99 -0.99 24.47
CA ALA A 201 18.31 -0.48 24.13
C ALA A 201 19.48 -1.42 24.52
N PHE A 202 19.20 -2.51 25.24
CA PHE A 202 20.22 -3.42 25.78
C PHE A 202 20.42 -4.67 24.93
N ASN A 203 21.68 -5.07 24.76
CA ASN A 203 22.05 -6.30 24.09
C ASN A 203 22.07 -7.48 25.09
N TYR A 204 20.90 -8.09 25.28
CA TYR A 204 20.68 -9.20 26.21
C TYR A 204 21.51 -10.46 25.95
N GLU A 205 22.11 -10.61 24.77
CA GLU A 205 23.07 -11.70 24.50
C GLU A 205 24.35 -11.56 25.32
N THR A 206 24.68 -10.34 25.74
CA THR A 206 25.86 -10.02 26.56
C THR A 206 25.57 -9.97 28.06
N ALA A 207 24.33 -10.27 28.46
CA ALA A 207 23.90 -10.10 29.84
C ALA A 207 24.46 -11.19 30.77
N ASP A 208 24.99 -10.78 31.92
CA ASP A 208 25.29 -11.71 33.02
C ASP A 208 23.99 -12.07 33.76
N TRP A 209 23.30 -13.09 33.26
CA TRP A 209 22.01 -13.52 33.79
C TRP A 209 22.08 -14.04 35.23
N GLU A 210 23.21 -14.60 35.65
CA GLU A 210 23.37 -15.12 37.01
C GLU A 210 23.49 -13.97 38.01
N ALA A 211 24.28 -12.94 37.69
CA ALA A 211 24.36 -11.72 38.49
C ALA A 211 23.01 -10.98 38.56
N ILE A 212 22.29 -10.89 37.44
CA ILE A 212 20.96 -10.26 37.37
C ILE A 212 19.95 -11.01 38.25
N LYS A 213 19.83 -12.34 38.12
CA LYS A 213 18.93 -13.15 38.95
C LYS A 213 19.26 -13.00 40.43
N LEU A 214 20.54 -13.05 40.79
CA LEU A 214 20.98 -12.88 42.17
C LEU A 214 20.56 -11.52 42.73
N LYS A 215 20.78 -10.42 41.99
CA LYS A 215 20.39 -9.07 42.40
C LYS A 215 18.87 -8.94 42.55
N LEU A 216 18.09 -9.45 41.59
CA LEU A 216 16.62 -9.42 41.64
C LEU A 216 16.05 -10.23 42.80
N SER A 217 16.67 -11.38 43.13
CA SER A 217 16.23 -12.26 44.23
C SER A 217 16.48 -11.67 45.62
N LYS A 218 17.48 -10.79 45.75
CA LYS A 218 17.82 -10.12 47.01
C LYS A 218 16.90 -8.94 47.35
N ILE A 219 16.07 -8.49 46.41
CA ILE A 219 15.17 -7.36 46.63
C ILE A 219 13.92 -7.84 47.37
N SER A 220 13.64 -7.26 48.55
CA SER A 220 12.38 -7.44 49.25
C SER A 220 11.28 -6.60 48.59
N TRP A 221 10.70 -7.13 47.50
CA TRP A 221 9.68 -6.42 46.71
C TRP A 221 8.47 -6.00 47.55
N ALA A 222 8.08 -6.79 48.55
CA ALA A 222 6.97 -6.44 49.43
C ALA A 222 7.24 -5.15 50.21
N GLU A 223 8.46 -4.99 50.75
CA GLU A 223 8.87 -3.78 51.48
C GLU A 223 9.00 -2.59 50.54
N VAL A 224 9.69 -2.77 49.40
CA VAL A 224 9.92 -1.69 48.42
C VAL A 224 8.59 -1.17 47.87
N LEU A 225 7.66 -2.06 47.53
CA LEU A 225 6.37 -1.67 46.94
C LEU A 225 5.36 -1.19 47.98
N SER A 226 5.54 -1.49 49.27
CA SER A 226 4.63 -1.05 50.34
C SER A 226 4.59 0.48 50.53
N VAL A 227 5.65 1.17 50.11
CA VAL A 227 5.79 2.64 50.19
C VAL A 227 4.86 3.36 49.20
N TYR A 228 4.48 2.69 48.11
CA TYR A 228 3.72 3.29 47.01
C TYR A 228 2.25 2.88 47.06
N LYS A 229 1.34 3.81 46.75
CA LYS A 229 -0.11 3.59 46.92
C LYS A 229 -0.77 3.12 45.63
N THR A 230 -0.36 3.68 44.50
CA THR A 230 -0.97 3.37 43.20
C THR A 230 -0.22 2.27 42.46
N SER A 231 -0.93 1.54 41.60
CA SER A 231 -0.32 0.51 40.76
C SER A 231 0.70 1.07 39.77
N GLU A 232 0.47 2.29 39.26
CA GLU A 232 1.37 2.99 38.35
C GLU A 232 2.71 3.35 39.01
N GLU A 233 2.69 3.90 40.23
CA GLU A 233 3.91 4.22 40.98
C GLU A 233 4.73 2.96 41.30
N LYS A 234 4.05 1.87 41.68
CA LYS A 234 4.68 0.57 41.92
C LYS A 234 5.35 0.03 40.66
N LEU A 235 4.65 0.09 39.53
CA LEU A 235 5.18 -0.36 38.24
C LEU A 235 6.41 0.47 37.83
N ARG A 236 6.38 1.79 38.02
CA ARG A 236 7.52 2.66 37.71
C ARG A 236 8.77 2.26 38.50
N VAL A 237 8.64 2.00 39.80
CA VAL A 237 9.77 1.60 40.65
C VAL A 237 10.33 0.23 40.25
N ILE A 238 9.47 -0.72 39.87
CA ILE A 238 9.90 -2.01 39.35
C ILE A 238 10.73 -1.81 38.09
N ILE A 239 10.21 -1.04 37.13
CA ILE A 239 10.86 -0.75 35.86
C ILE A 239 12.22 -0.09 36.10
N GLU A 240 12.28 0.98 36.89
CA GLU A 240 13.54 1.69 37.22
C GLU A 240 14.58 0.77 37.88
N THR A 241 14.16 -0.06 38.84
CA THR A 241 15.05 -0.98 39.55
C THR A 241 15.59 -2.07 38.62
N VAL A 242 14.72 -2.65 37.78
CA VAL A 242 15.11 -3.66 36.78
C VAL A 242 16.05 -3.06 35.75
N LEU A 243 15.79 -1.83 35.30
CA LEU A 243 16.66 -1.12 34.36
C LEU A 243 18.04 -0.83 34.93
N HIS A 244 18.12 -0.40 36.19
CA HIS A 244 19.40 -0.18 36.84
C HIS A 244 20.23 -1.47 36.91
N ILE A 245 19.60 -2.59 37.29
CA ILE A 245 20.27 -3.90 37.31
C ILE A 245 20.71 -4.31 35.91
N ILE A 246 19.90 -4.08 34.88
CA ILE A 246 20.26 -4.41 33.49
C ILE A 246 21.40 -3.51 33.00
N GLU A 247 21.42 -2.22 33.35
CA GLU A 247 22.50 -1.28 32.98
C GLU A 247 23.86 -1.72 33.54
N GLU A 248 23.90 -2.26 34.75
CA GLU A 248 25.13 -2.72 35.37
C GLU A 248 25.66 -4.04 34.80
N ASN A 249 24.78 -4.88 34.25
CA ASN A 249 25.10 -6.27 33.88
C ASN A 249 24.94 -6.56 32.38
N CYS A 250 24.60 -5.58 31.56
CA CYS A 250 24.36 -5.74 30.14
C CYS A 250 24.90 -4.55 29.35
N THR A 251 25.48 -4.83 28.18
CA THR A 251 25.91 -3.75 27.28
C THR A 251 24.71 -3.16 26.53
N LYS A 252 24.73 -1.85 26.26
CA LYS A 252 23.78 -1.22 25.33
C LYS A 252 24.17 -1.53 23.89
N PHE A 253 23.19 -1.70 22.99
CA PHE A 253 23.48 -1.74 21.57
C PHE A 253 24.26 -0.48 21.21
N LYS A 254 25.43 -0.65 20.59
CA LYS A 254 26.13 0.48 20.00
C LYS A 254 25.24 1.00 18.88
N ASN A 255 24.74 2.23 19.01
CA ASN A 255 24.14 2.97 17.90
C ASN A 255 25.22 3.22 16.85
N GLN A 256 25.58 2.18 16.09
CA GLN A 256 26.13 2.40 14.78
C GLN A 256 24.97 3.03 14.02
N ARG A 257 24.97 4.37 13.91
CA ARG A 257 24.31 5.03 12.78
C ARG A 257 24.97 4.40 11.56
N GLY A 258 24.38 3.31 11.08
CA GLY A 258 24.94 2.56 9.98
C GLY A 258 25.20 3.57 8.89
N ASN A 259 26.41 3.57 8.34
CA ASN A 259 26.62 4.09 7.01
C ASN A 259 25.73 3.21 6.10
N HIS A 260 24.45 3.52 6.02
CA HIS A 260 23.60 3.01 4.97
C HIS A 260 24.17 3.63 3.69
N THR A 261 25.11 2.92 3.10
CA THR A 261 25.57 3.19 1.75
C THR A 261 24.31 3.13 0.90
N ASN A 262 23.93 4.29 0.36
CA ASN A 262 22.73 4.39 -0.46
C ASN A 262 22.94 3.44 -1.64
N LYS A 263 22.19 2.33 -1.68
CA LYS A 263 22.28 1.32 -2.75
C LYS A 263 21.96 1.91 -4.13
N ILE A 264 21.30 3.08 -4.18
CA ILE A 264 20.98 3.81 -5.40
C ILE A 264 22.08 4.86 -5.69
N PRO A 265 22.78 4.76 -6.84
CA PRO A 265 23.73 5.73 -7.35
C PRO A 265 23.23 7.17 -7.31
N ARG A 266 24.16 8.09 -7.09
CA ARG A 266 23.88 9.52 -6.93
C ARG A 266 23.10 10.10 -8.12
N GLU A 267 23.51 9.81 -9.36
CA GLU A 267 22.87 10.31 -10.57
C GLU A 267 21.39 9.91 -10.65
N ARG A 268 21.07 8.64 -10.41
CA ARG A 268 19.67 8.17 -10.35
C ARG A 268 18.87 8.87 -9.26
N ARG A 269 19.45 9.13 -8.09
CA ARG A 269 18.77 9.89 -7.03
C ARG A 269 18.48 11.33 -7.43
N ILE A 270 19.38 11.98 -8.19
CA ILE A 270 19.15 13.33 -8.73
C ILE A 270 17.97 13.31 -9.69
N LEU A 271 17.94 12.35 -10.63
CA LEU A 271 16.85 12.17 -11.58
C LEU A 271 15.51 11.90 -10.89
N LEU A 272 15.46 10.99 -9.91
CA LEU A 272 14.26 10.69 -9.12
C LEU A 272 13.75 11.94 -8.37
N ARG A 273 14.65 12.74 -7.79
CA ARG A 273 14.28 14.01 -7.12
C ARG A 273 13.75 15.04 -8.13
N LYS A 274 14.36 15.14 -9.31
CA LYS A 274 13.90 16.02 -10.40
C LYS A 274 12.50 15.59 -10.87
N LYS A 275 12.30 14.29 -11.13
CA LYS A 275 10.99 13.70 -11.47
C LYS A 275 9.93 14.05 -10.42
N LYS A 276 10.22 13.83 -9.13
CA LYS A 276 9.29 14.17 -8.02
C LYS A 276 8.86 15.65 -8.05
N ARG A 277 9.81 16.57 -8.26
CA ARG A 277 9.51 18.02 -8.36
C ARG A 277 8.63 18.34 -9.56
N LEU A 278 8.88 17.73 -10.72
CA LEU A 278 8.08 17.96 -11.93
C LEU A 278 6.66 17.41 -11.77
N ILE A 279 6.49 16.22 -11.20
CA ILE A 279 5.18 15.65 -10.88
C ILE A 279 4.41 16.58 -9.93
N SER A 280 5.07 17.09 -8.88
CA SER A 280 4.44 18.04 -7.96
C SER A 280 3.98 19.31 -8.68
N ARG A 281 4.73 19.78 -9.68
CA ARG A 281 4.31 20.91 -10.52
C ARG A 281 3.15 20.55 -11.43
N LEU A 282 3.10 19.32 -11.95
CA LEU A 282 2.01 18.82 -12.81
C LEU A 282 0.66 18.78 -12.08
N LYS A 283 0.67 18.59 -10.76
CA LYS A 283 -0.52 18.59 -9.91
C LYS A 283 -1.17 19.97 -9.69
N GLY A 284 -0.51 21.06 -10.11
CA GLY A 284 -1.05 22.41 -9.94
C GLY A 284 -2.30 22.65 -10.77
N THR A 285 -3.29 23.36 -10.21
CA THR A 285 -4.60 23.58 -10.83
C THR A 285 -4.58 24.56 -12.01
N ASN A 286 -3.58 25.44 -12.10
CA ASN A 286 -3.49 26.51 -13.11
C ASN A 286 -2.30 26.31 -14.06
N ILE A 287 -2.30 25.24 -14.85
CA ILE A 287 -1.24 24.93 -15.81
C ILE A 287 -1.80 25.02 -17.23
N SER A 288 -1.16 25.82 -18.09
CA SER A 288 -1.51 25.87 -19.51
C SER A 288 -1.23 24.54 -20.20
N VAL A 289 -2.04 24.20 -21.22
CA VAL A 289 -1.91 22.94 -21.97
C VAL A 289 -0.47 22.72 -22.46
N ASN A 290 0.14 23.73 -23.09
CA ASN A 290 1.53 23.65 -23.58
C ASN A 290 2.53 23.34 -22.46
N ARG A 291 2.34 23.94 -21.29
CA ARG A 291 3.21 23.70 -20.13
C ARG A 291 2.98 22.30 -19.56
N LYS A 292 1.74 21.81 -19.52
CA LYS A 292 1.42 20.43 -19.11
C LYS A 292 2.12 19.43 -20.03
N THR A 293 1.96 19.56 -21.34
CA THR A 293 2.60 18.71 -22.35
C THR A 293 4.13 18.73 -22.21
N HIS A 294 4.74 19.90 -22.01
CA HIS A 294 6.18 20.00 -21.81
C HIS A 294 6.66 19.30 -20.53
N LEU A 295 5.93 19.45 -19.42
CA LEU A 295 6.24 18.77 -18.15
C LEU A 295 6.13 17.25 -18.30
N GLU A 296 5.07 16.75 -18.96
CA GLU A 296 4.87 15.33 -19.24
C GLU A 296 6.02 14.78 -20.10
N GLN A 297 6.40 15.48 -21.17
CA GLN A 297 7.53 15.08 -22.01
C GLN A 297 8.84 15.04 -21.21
N THR A 298 9.09 16.05 -20.37
CA THR A 298 10.30 16.08 -19.53
C THR A 298 10.32 14.93 -18.52
N ILE A 299 9.17 14.55 -17.95
CA ILE A 299 9.06 13.40 -17.04
C ILE A 299 9.39 12.10 -17.80
N LYS A 300 8.86 11.94 -19.01
CA LYS A 300 9.13 10.80 -19.89
C LYS A 300 10.62 10.68 -20.23
N ASP A 301 11.28 11.80 -20.57
CA ASP A 301 12.70 11.80 -20.89
C ASP A 301 13.58 11.39 -19.68
N ILE A 302 13.22 11.84 -18.47
CA ILE A 302 13.89 11.40 -17.23
C ILE A 302 13.71 9.89 -17.01
N GLU A 303 12.53 9.33 -17.29
CA GLU A 303 12.32 7.88 -17.19
C GLU A 303 13.18 7.09 -18.18
N LYS A 304 13.34 7.57 -19.42
CA LYS A 304 14.25 6.97 -20.41
C LYS A 304 15.70 6.98 -19.93
N GLU A 305 16.13 8.08 -19.32
CA GLU A 305 17.48 8.20 -18.73
C GLU A 305 17.67 7.22 -17.56
N LEU A 306 16.68 7.10 -16.66
CA LEU A 306 16.69 6.13 -15.57
C LEU A 306 16.76 4.68 -16.08
N LEU A 307 15.99 4.35 -17.12
CA LEU A 307 16.01 3.02 -17.76
C LEU A 307 17.37 2.72 -18.40
N THR A 308 17.96 3.71 -19.06
CA THR A 308 19.28 3.58 -19.70
C THR A 308 20.37 3.37 -18.65
N SER A 309 20.37 4.18 -17.59
CA SER A 309 21.29 4.04 -16.45
C SER A 309 21.16 2.66 -15.78
N HIS A 310 19.95 2.11 -15.64
CA HIS A 310 19.77 0.78 -15.07
C HIS A 310 20.28 -0.34 -16.00
N LYS A 311 20.13 -0.21 -17.32
CA LYS A 311 20.66 -1.18 -18.29
C LYS A 311 22.18 -1.25 -18.29
N GLN A 312 22.86 -0.12 -18.06
CA GLN A 312 24.32 -0.03 -18.01
C GLN A 312 24.95 -0.61 -16.73
N GLU A 313 24.14 -0.93 -15.73
CA GLU A 313 24.58 -1.53 -14.45
C GLU A 313 24.59 -3.07 -14.49
N LYS A 314 24.02 -3.67 -15.53
CA LYS A 314 24.03 -5.12 -15.78
C LYS A 314 25.16 -5.50 -16.72
#